data_AF-X1E5Y8-F1
#
_entry.id   AF-X1E5Y8-F1
#
_cell.length_a   1.000
_cell.length_b   1.000
_cell.length_c   1.000
_cell.angle_alpha   90.00
_cell.angle_beta   90.00
_cell.angle_gamma   90.00
#
_symmetry.space_group_name_H-M   'P 1'
#
loop_
_entity.id
_entity.type
_entity.pdbx_description
1 polymer ?
#
loop_
_entity_poly.entity_id
_entity_poly.type
_entity_poly.pdbx_seq_one_letter_code
_entity_poly.pdbx_strand_id
1 'polypeptide(L)'
;ECGSLLNNKMIEKYGKKGYMNEERWGSCYRRFNHLSSIDLHLEEKIAKYPEEKVEINKSDAEHLIIITKALVNFAQELLGD
;
A
#
# COMPACT_ATOMS: atom_id res chain seq x y z
N GLU A 1 4.62 0.18 7.16
CA GLU A 1 5.24 -1.11 7.59
C GLU A 1 4.61 -2.36 6.98
N CYS A 2 3.28 -2.51 6.95
CA CYS A 2 2.64 -3.72 6.38
C CYS A 2 3.02 -3.99 4.92
N GLY A 3 2.99 -2.98 4.04
CA GLY A 3 3.36 -3.15 2.63
C GLY A 3 4.79 -3.63 2.44
N SER A 4 5.75 -3.05 3.16
CA SER A 4 7.16 -3.44 3.10
C SER A 4 7.41 -4.86 3.60
N LEU A 5 6.73 -5.28 4.67
CA LEU A 5 6.81 -6.65 5.18
C LEU A 5 6.26 -7.66 4.17
N LEU A 6 5.11 -7.35 3.56
CA LEU A 6 4.51 -8.21 2.55
C LEU A 6 5.40 -8.31 1.30
N ASN A 7 5.98 -7.19 0.87
CA ASN A 7 6.91 -7.17 -0.24
C ASN A 7 8.16 -8.02 0.00
N ASN A 8 8.72 -7.98 1.21
CA ASN A 8 9.86 -8.83 1.57
C ASN A 8 9.49 -10.31 1.54
N LYS A 9 8.34 -10.71 2.08
CA LYS A 9 7.85 -12.10 2.00
C LYS A 9 7.67 -12.58 0.56
N MET A 10 7.15 -11.72 -0.31
CA MET A 10 6.98 -12.05 -1.73
C MET A 10 8.34 -12.20 -2.44
N ILE A 11 9.31 -11.34 -2.12
CA ILE A 11 10.70 -11.45 -2.61
C ILE A 11 11.37 -12.73 -2.14
N GLU A 12 11.19 -13.11 -0.87
CA GLU A 12 11.71 -14.35 -0.30
C GLU A 12 11.14 -15.59 -1.00
N LYS A 13 9.83 -15.62 -1.29
CA LYS A 13 9.19 -16.80 -1.91
C LYS A 13 9.46 -16.93 -3.40
N TYR A 14 9.35 -15.85 -4.17
CA TYR A 14 9.40 -15.90 -5.63
C TYR A 14 10.73 -15.42 -6.23
N GLY A 15 11.64 -14.93 -5.40
CA GLY A 15 12.92 -14.36 -5.82
C GLY A 15 12.75 -13.00 -6.50
N LYS A 16 13.73 -12.10 -6.30
CA LYS A 16 13.61 -10.70 -6.76
C LYS A 16 13.42 -10.53 -8.28
N LYS A 17 13.99 -11.43 -9.09
CA LYS A 17 14.03 -11.34 -10.57
C LYS A 17 13.14 -12.37 -11.27
N GLY A 18 12.03 -12.76 -10.65
CA GLY A 18 11.06 -13.70 -11.24
C GLY A 18 9.83 -12.98 -11.79
N TYR A 19 9.20 -13.54 -12.82
CA TYR A 19 7.95 -13.01 -13.41
C TYR A 19 6.87 -12.72 -12.35
N MET A 20 6.73 -13.60 -11.34
CA MET A 20 5.77 -13.41 -10.25
C MET A 20 6.07 -12.14 -9.43
N ASN A 21 7.34 -11.81 -9.21
CA ASN A 21 7.73 -10.63 -8.44
C ASN A 21 7.87 -9.36 -9.26
N GLU A 22 8.37 -9.41 -10.49
CA GLU A 22 8.58 -8.20 -11.30
C GLU A 22 7.29 -7.71 -11.94
N GLU A 23 6.51 -8.63 -12.51
CA GLU A 23 5.35 -8.32 -13.35
C GLU A 23 4.05 -8.35 -12.55
N ARG A 24 3.81 -9.42 -11.77
CA ARG A 24 2.53 -9.57 -11.04
C ARG A 24 2.52 -8.79 -9.72
N TRP A 25 3.37 -9.18 -8.77
CA TRP A 25 3.41 -8.56 -7.45
C TRP A 25 4.00 -7.14 -7.50
N GLY A 26 5.14 -6.95 -8.15
CA GLY A 26 5.88 -5.70 -8.15
C GLY A 26 5.10 -4.53 -8.75
N SER A 27 4.32 -4.78 -9.80
CA SER A 27 3.44 -3.76 -10.39
C SER A 27 2.36 -3.28 -9.41
N CYS A 28 1.67 -4.21 -8.75
CA CYS A 28 0.67 -3.89 -7.73
C CYS A 28 1.29 -3.21 -6.51
N TYR A 29 2.40 -3.72 -6.01
CA TYR A 29 3.09 -3.15 -4.85
C TYR A 29 3.56 -1.71 -5.10
N ARG A 30 4.09 -1.41 -6.29
CA ARG A 30 4.45 -0.03 -6.66
C ARG A 30 3.26 0.91 -6.65
N ARG A 31 2.10 0.48 -7.17
CA ARG A 31 0.86 1.28 -7.15
C ARG A 31 0.36 1.50 -5.73
N PHE A 32 0.36 0.44 -4.91
CA PHE A 32 0.02 0.54 -3.48
C PHE A 32 0.88 1.59 -2.79
N ASN A 33 2.21 1.50 -2.94
CA ASN A 33 3.13 2.38 -2.24
C ASN A 33 2.97 3.85 -2.68
N HIS A 34 2.65 4.08 -3.97
CA HIS A 34 2.35 5.42 -4.47
C HIS A 34 1.05 5.98 -3.87
N LEU A 35 -0.04 5.20 -3.88
CA LEU A 35 -1.33 5.63 -3.35
C LEU A 35 -1.26 5.88 -1.84
N SER A 36 -0.70 4.94 -1.08
CA SER A 36 -0.54 5.10 0.37
C SER A 36 0.34 6.30 0.72
N SER A 37 1.37 6.59 -0.10
CA SER A 37 2.22 7.76 0.11
C SER A 37 1.51 9.07 -0.21
N ILE A 38 0.62 9.10 -1.21
CA ILE A 38 -0.20 10.28 -1.50
C ILE A 38 -1.15 10.55 -0.34
N ASP A 39 -1.82 9.52 0.15
CA ASP A 39 -2.78 9.62 1.26
C ASP A 39 -2.05 10.12 2.54
N LEU A 40 -0.88 9.56 2.86
CA LEU A 40 -0.05 10.04 3.97
C LEU A 40 0.51 11.46 3.76
N HIS A 41 0.86 11.83 2.53
CA HIS A 41 1.32 13.19 2.23
C HIS A 41 0.20 14.22 2.39
N LEU A 42 -1.04 13.82 2.06
CA LEU A 42 -2.21 14.63 2.33
C LEU A 42 -2.31 14.84 3.85
N GLU A 43 -2.28 13.77 4.66
CA GLU A 43 -2.26 13.81 6.13
C GLU A 43 -1.14 14.70 6.71
N GLU A 44 0.09 14.62 6.20
CA GLU A 44 1.19 15.47 6.67
C GLU A 44 0.97 16.96 6.34
N LYS A 45 0.32 17.27 5.21
CA LYS A 45 -0.12 18.63 4.92
C LYS A 45 -1.19 19.07 5.89
N ILE A 46 -2.14 18.19 6.24
CA ILE A 46 -3.16 18.44 7.28
C ILE A 46 -2.51 18.86 8.59
N ALA A 47 -1.49 18.14 9.04
CA ALA A 47 -0.78 18.44 10.28
C ALA A 47 0.01 19.77 10.28
N LYS A 48 0.30 20.35 9.11
CA LYS A 48 1.07 21.59 8.96
C LYS A 48 0.22 22.86 8.88
N TYR A 49 -1.08 22.75 8.64
CA TYR A 49 -2.02 23.86 8.62
C TYR A 49 -2.93 23.79 9.86
N PRO A 50 -3.50 24.92 10.34
CA PRO A 50 -4.39 24.89 11.50
C PRO A 50 -5.57 23.93 11.27
N GLU A 51 -5.92 23.13 12.28
CA GLU A 51 -6.96 22.07 12.22
C GLU A 51 -8.27 22.53 11.59
N GLU A 52 -8.65 23.79 11.81
CA GLU A 52 -9.86 24.44 11.25
C GLU A 52 -9.86 24.54 9.71
N LYS A 53 -8.70 24.38 9.07
CA LYS A 53 -8.52 24.44 7.61
C LYS A 53 -8.30 23.08 6.97
N VAL A 54 -8.23 22.01 7.77
CA VAL A 54 -7.92 20.71 7.21
C VAL A 54 -8.78 19.60 7.75
N GLU A 55 -9.74 19.22 6.92
CA GLU A 55 -10.65 18.11 7.16
C GLU A 55 -9.96 16.82 6.73
N ILE A 56 -9.57 15.98 7.70
CA ILE A 56 -9.34 14.55 7.43
C ILE A 56 -10.72 13.98 7.12
N ASN A 57 -11.01 13.78 5.84
CA ASN A 57 -12.24 13.13 5.48
C ASN A 57 -12.12 11.65 5.87
N LYS A 58 -13.15 11.13 6.54
CA LYS A 58 -13.28 9.69 6.87
C LYS A 58 -12.98 8.80 5.65
N SER A 59 -13.25 9.32 4.46
CA SER A 59 -12.92 8.73 3.16
C SER A 59 -11.44 8.38 2.98
N ASP A 60 -10.50 9.20 3.47
CA ASP A 60 -9.06 8.99 3.23
C ASP A 60 -8.52 7.81 4.07
N ALA A 61 -8.94 7.75 5.35
CA ALA A 61 -8.63 6.61 6.21
C ALA A 61 -9.31 5.32 5.73
N GLU A 62 -10.56 5.39 5.26
CA GLU A 62 -11.25 4.26 4.65
C GLU A 62 -10.55 3.79 3.37
N HIS A 63 -10.06 4.71 2.54
CA HIS A 63 -9.31 4.42 1.32
C HIS A 63 -7.99 3.68 1.61
N LEU A 64 -7.20 4.17 2.57
CA LEU A 64 -5.98 3.49 3.04
C LEU A 64 -6.27 2.06 3.51
N ILE A 65 -7.33 1.87 4.28
CA ILE A 65 -7.74 0.54 4.78
C ILE A 65 -8.16 -0.37 3.63
N ILE A 66 -8.96 0.14 2.68
CA ILE A 66 -9.44 -0.63 1.52
C ILE A 66 -8.26 -1.08 0.66
N ILE A 67 -7.35 -0.17 0.31
CA ILE A 67 -6.18 -0.49 -0.53
C ILE A 67 -5.25 -1.47 0.20
N THR A 68 -5.08 -1.31 1.52
CA THR A 68 -4.29 -2.26 2.33
C THR A 68 -4.90 -3.66 2.33
N LYS A 69 -6.22 -3.79 2.52
CA LYS A 69 -6.92 -5.08 2.44
C LYS A 69 -6.79 -5.72 1.07
N ALA A 70 -6.96 -4.94 0.00
CA ALA A 70 -6.81 -5.43 -1.36
C ALA A 70 -5.38 -5.96 -1.64
N LEU A 71 -4.35 -5.25 -1.15
CA LEU A 71 -2.96 -5.71 -1.27
C LEU A 71 -2.73 -7.04 -0.54
N VAL A 72 -3.28 -7.19 0.67
CA VAL A 72 -3.16 -8.45 1.44
C VAL A 72 -3.85 -9.60 0.73
N ASN A 73 -5.08 -9.41 0.26
CA ASN A 73 -5.81 -10.45 -0.47
C ASN A 73 -5.07 -10.88 -1.74
N PHE A 74 -4.57 -9.92 -2.51
CA PHE A 74 -3.80 -10.24 -3.72
C PHE A 74 -2.51 -11.01 -3.41
N ALA A 75 -1.84 -10.68 -2.29
CA ALA A 75 -0.70 -11.46 -1.85
C ALA A 75 -1.11 -12.89 -1.49
N GLN A 76 -2.21 -13.09 -0.76
CA GLN A 76 -2.72 -14.43 -0.40
C GLN A 76 -3.00 -15.28 -1.64
N GLU A 77 -3.72 -14.71 -2.63
CA GLU A 77 -3.99 -15.38 -3.91
C GLU A 77 -2.70 -15.81 -4.62
N LEU A 78 -1.68 -14.94 -4.63
CA LEU A 78 -0.39 -15.27 -5.22
C LEU A 78 0.37 -16.30 -4.41
N LEU A 79 0.23 -16.32 -3.09
CA LEU A 79 0.87 -17.27 -2.19
C LEU A 79 0.20 -18.66 -2.26
N GLY A 80 -1.04 -18.74 -2.74
CA GLY A 80 -1.85 -19.96 -2.78
C GLY A 80 -2.48 -20.32 -1.44
N ASP A 81 -2.64 -19.32 -0.55
CA ASP A 81 -3.33 -19.44 0.75
C ASP A 81 -4.78 -18.99 0.66
#